data_AF-A0A1S8JSB7-F1
#
_entry.id   AF-A0A1S8JSB7-F1
#
_cell.length_a   1.000
_cell.length_b   1.000
_cell.length_c   1.000
_cell.angle_alpha   90.00
_cell.angle_beta   90.00
_cell.angle_gamma   90.00
#
_symmetry.space_group_name_H-M   'P 1'
#
loop_
_entity.id
_entity.type
_entity.pdbx_description
1 polymer ?
#
loop_
_entity_poly.entity_id
_entity_poly.type
_entity_poly.pdbx_seq_one_letter_code
_entity_poly.pdbx_strand_id
1 'polypeptide(L)'
;NEMVITPLALTESILSDGEKDFGTIVIDMGGGQTTTAVMHDKQLKFTNLDQEGGEFVTKDISIVLNTSFNNAEALKINYGDAYPERTSPDEEFPVDVIGQSEPVKVDERYLSEIISARMEQIFNKA
;
A
#
# COMPACT_ATOMS: atom_id res chain seq x y z
N ASN A 1 7.41 -0.68 -31.92
CA ASN A 1 7.21 -1.11 -30.53
C ASN A 1 8.53 -1.11 -29.81
N GLU A 2 8.86 0.00 -29.17
CA GLU A 2 9.94 0.05 -28.19
C GLU A 2 9.37 -0.34 -26.83
N MET A 3 10.10 -1.15 -26.08
CA MET A 3 9.79 -1.47 -24.69
C MET A 3 10.43 -0.42 -23.80
N VAL A 4 9.65 0.11 -22.86
CA VAL A 4 10.13 1.05 -21.83
C VAL A 4 9.97 0.40 -20.46
N ILE A 5 10.93 0.64 -19.57
CA ILE A 5 10.80 0.18 -18.19
C ILE A 5 9.74 1.00 -17.46
N THR A 6 8.91 0.35 -16.63
CA THR A 6 7.80 0.98 -15.89
C THR A 6 8.18 2.25 -15.14
N PRO A 7 9.28 2.31 -14.32
CA PRO A 7 9.59 3.51 -13.58
C PRO A 7 9.85 4.72 -14.48
N LEU A 8 10.50 4.53 -15.63
CA LEU A 8 10.75 5.62 -16.59
C LEU A 8 9.44 6.12 -17.20
N ALA A 9 8.58 5.21 -17.66
CA ALA A 9 7.28 5.57 -18.24
C ALA A 9 6.39 6.30 -17.24
N LEU A 10 6.37 5.85 -15.98
CA LEU A 10 5.61 6.46 -14.90
C LEU A 10 6.11 7.87 -14.61
N THR A 11 7.42 8.06 -14.41
CA THR A 11 8.01 9.37 -14.14
C THR A 11 7.79 10.38 -15.27
N GLU A 12 7.76 9.93 -16.53
CA GLU A 12 7.44 10.80 -17.66
C GLU A 12 5.97 11.19 -17.72
N SER A 13 5.07 10.34 -17.22
CA SER A 13 3.63 10.56 -17.30
C SER A 13 3.08 11.42 -16.15
N ILE A 14 3.67 11.36 -14.95
CA ILE A 14 3.10 11.99 -13.75
C ILE A 14 3.85 13.23 -13.28
N LEU A 15 5.13 13.39 -13.66
CA LEU A 15 5.94 14.50 -13.19
C LEU A 15 5.93 15.67 -14.19
N SER A 16 5.84 16.87 -13.64
CA SER A 16 6.11 18.10 -14.36
C SER A 16 7.59 18.23 -14.75
N ASP A 17 7.90 19.13 -15.69
CA ASP A 17 9.28 19.41 -16.07
C ASP A 17 10.13 19.93 -14.90
N GLY A 18 9.52 20.69 -13.98
CA GLY A 18 10.20 21.19 -12.78
C GLY A 18 10.58 20.06 -11.82
N GLU A 19 9.65 19.15 -11.54
CA GLU A 19 9.88 17.97 -10.67
C GLU A 19 10.97 17.05 -11.25
N LYS A 20 10.98 16.88 -12.57
CA LYS A 20 12.01 16.11 -13.28
C LYS A 20 13.39 16.78 -13.25
N ASP A 21 13.45 18.11 -13.23
CA ASP A 21 14.69 18.87 -13.29
C ASP A 21 15.32 19.07 -11.90
N PHE A 22 14.57 19.61 -10.93
CA PHE A 22 15.06 19.90 -9.58
C PHE A 22 15.35 18.65 -8.73
N GLY A 23 14.69 17.54 -9.04
CA GLY A 23 14.84 16.30 -8.30
C GLY A 23 13.53 15.82 -7.67
N THR A 24 13.12 14.59 -7.95
CA THR A 24 11.92 13.97 -7.36
C THR A 24 12.14 12.48 -7.10
N ILE A 25 11.66 12.00 -5.96
CA ILE A 25 11.53 10.58 -5.67
C ILE A 25 10.08 10.17 -5.90
N VAL A 26 9.85 9.21 -6.79
CA VAL A 26 8.55 8.59 -7.01
C VAL A 26 8.56 7.21 -6.36
N ILE A 27 7.56 6.94 -5.53
CA ILE A 27 7.32 5.63 -4.93
C ILE A 27 6.01 5.09 -5.52
N ASP A 28 6.13 4.05 -6.33
CA ASP A 28 5.02 3.34 -6.97
C ASP A 28 4.70 2.08 -6.17
N MET A 29 3.56 2.08 -5.48
CA MET A 29 3.10 0.97 -4.64
C MET A 29 2.16 0.07 -5.42
N GLY A 30 2.72 -0.98 -6.03
CA GLY A 30 1.96 -2.01 -6.72
C GLY A 30 1.41 -3.09 -5.79
N GLY A 31 0.81 -4.13 -6.36
CA GLY A 31 0.31 -5.29 -5.61
C GLY A 31 1.43 -6.10 -4.96
N GLY A 32 2.37 -6.61 -5.76
CA GLY A 32 3.43 -7.50 -5.27
C GLY A 32 4.74 -6.80 -4.88
N GLN A 33 4.92 -5.53 -5.25
CA GLN A 33 6.17 -4.80 -5.03
C GLN A 33 5.94 -3.30 -4.93
N THR A 34 6.89 -2.63 -4.29
CA THR A 34 6.99 -1.17 -4.25
C THR A 34 8.25 -0.75 -5.00
N THR A 35 8.10 0.10 -6.01
CA THR A 35 9.21 0.57 -6.85
C THR A 35 9.54 2.02 -6.51
N THR A 36 10.81 2.31 -6.29
CA THR A 36 11.30 3.68 -6.09
C THR A 36 12.07 4.14 -7.31
N ALA A 37 11.80 5.35 -7.80
CA ALA A 37 12.50 5.99 -8.91
C ALA A 37 12.98 7.39 -8.51
N VAL A 38 14.22 7.73 -8.84
CA VAL A 38 14.79 9.06 -8.61
C VAL A 38 15.00 9.76 -9.94
N MET A 39 14.34 10.90 -10.13
CA MET A 39 14.52 11.80 -11.27
C MET A 39 15.35 13.01 -10.86
N HIS A 40 16.24 13.48 -11.73
CA HIS A 40 16.98 14.76 -11.60
C HIS A 40 17.56 15.14 -12.97
N ASP A 41 17.76 16.42 -13.29
CA ASP A 41 18.21 16.89 -14.63
C ASP A 41 17.42 16.26 -15.80
N LYS A 42 16.13 15.98 -15.58
CA LYS A 42 15.26 15.28 -16.54
C LYS A 42 15.74 13.89 -16.95
N GLN A 43 16.43 13.20 -16.05
CA GLN A 43 16.92 11.84 -16.24
C GLN A 43 16.56 10.95 -15.06
N LEU A 44 16.27 9.68 -15.34
CA LEU A 44 16.17 8.64 -14.32
C LEU A 44 17.57 8.32 -13.79
N LYS A 45 17.85 8.68 -12.54
CA LYS A 45 19.15 8.50 -11.91
C LYS A 45 19.27 7.19 -11.15
N PHE A 46 18.18 6.72 -10.55
CA PHE A 46 18.18 5.53 -9.72
C PHE A 46 16.82 4.85 -9.74
N THR A 47 16.83 3.52 -9.59
CA THR A 47 15.64 2.72 -9.35
C THR A 47 15.93 1.63 -8.34
N ASN A 48 14.98 1.32 -7.48
CA ASN A 48 15.01 0.20 -6.55
C ASN A 48 13.65 -0.47 -6.46
N LEU A 49 13.64 -1.74 -6.08
CA LEU A 49 12.42 -2.50 -5.84
C LEU A 49 12.46 -3.13 -4.45
N ASP A 50 11.37 -2.99 -3.70
CA ASP A 50 11.06 -3.82 -2.55
C ASP A 50 10.01 -4.84 -2.97
N GLN A 51 10.22 -6.12 -2.63
CA GLN A 51 9.31 -7.23 -2.96
C GLN A 51 8.10 -7.29 -2.00
N GLU A 52 7.62 -6.12 -1.58
CA GLU A 52 6.42 -5.94 -0.77
C GLU A 52 5.58 -4.80 -1.33
N GLY A 53 4.30 -5.08 -1.56
CA GLY A 53 3.31 -4.12 -2.02
C GLY A 53 1.96 -4.34 -1.33
N GLY A 54 0.89 -3.88 -1.96
CA GLY A 54 -0.47 -3.95 -1.41
C GLY A 54 -0.98 -5.36 -1.07
N GLU A 55 -0.46 -6.42 -1.69
CA GLU A 55 -0.82 -7.81 -1.36
C GLU A 55 -0.32 -8.23 0.03
N PHE A 56 0.80 -7.67 0.49
CA PHE A 56 1.31 -7.93 1.84
C PHE A 56 0.44 -7.25 2.90
N VAL A 57 -0.12 -6.07 2.60
CA VAL A 57 -1.14 -5.42 3.46
C VAL A 57 -2.35 -6.34 3.59
N THR A 58 -2.85 -6.85 2.47
CA THR A 58 -4.00 -7.79 2.43
C THR A 58 -3.73 -9.07 3.20
N LYS A 59 -2.52 -9.60 3.06
CA LYS A 59 -2.08 -10.80 3.78
C LYS A 59 -2.06 -10.57 5.30
N ASP A 60 -1.57 -9.42 5.76
CA ASP A 60 -1.56 -9.11 7.19
C ASP A 60 -2.97 -8.97 7.75
N ILE A 61 -3.87 -8.27 7.05
CA ILE A 61 -5.29 -8.19 7.42
C ILE A 61 -5.91 -9.59 7.50
N SER A 62 -5.66 -10.44 6.50
CA SER A 62 -6.19 -11.82 6.46
C SER A 62 -5.70 -12.65 7.66
N ILE A 63 -4.41 -12.54 8.01
CA ILE A 63 -3.81 -13.27 9.12
C ILE A 63 -4.34 -12.74 10.47
N VAL A 64 -4.31 -11.43 10.67
CA VAL A 64 -4.65 -10.82 11.97
C VAL A 64 -6.14 -10.94 12.27
N LEU A 65 -7.00 -10.70 11.28
CA LEU A 65 -8.46 -10.81 11.44
C LEU A 65 -8.98 -12.24 11.21
N ASN A 66 -8.09 -13.19 10.87
CA ASN A 66 -8.42 -14.58 10.57
C ASN A 66 -9.57 -14.70 9.55
N THR A 67 -9.50 -13.92 8.47
CA THR A 67 -10.49 -13.90 7.38
C THR A 67 -9.85 -14.34 6.07
N SER A 68 -10.66 -14.66 5.07
CA SER A 68 -10.15 -15.07 3.75
C SER A 68 -9.38 -13.93 3.08
N PHE A 69 -8.43 -14.25 2.20
CA PHE A 69 -7.66 -13.23 1.48
C PHE A 69 -8.56 -12.28 0.66
N ASN A 70 -9.62 -12.80 0.04
CA ASN A 70 -10.58 -12.00 -0.72
C ASN A 70 -11.38 -11.05 0.20
N ASN A 71 -11.78 -11.52 1.38
CA ASN A 71 -12.46 -10.66 2.35
C ASN A 71 -11.50 -9.61 2.91
N ALA A 72 -10.26 -9.96 3.18
CA ALA A 72 -9.23 -9.01 3.61
C ALA A 72 -9.00 -7.91 2.55
N GLU A 73 -8.97 -8.25 1.26
CA GLU A 73 -8.85 -7.27 0.18
C GLU A 73 -10.07 -6.34 0.15
N ALA A 74 -11.27 -6.91 0.29
CA ALA A 74 -12.50 -6.12 0.38
C ALA A 74 -12.49 -5.19 1.60
N LEU A 75 -12.01 -5.65 2.76
CA LEU A 75 -11.87 -4.80 3.95
C LEU A 75 -10.89 -3.66 3.72
N LYS A 76 -9.71 -3.96 3.15
CA LYS A 76 -8.70 -2.95 2.79
C LYS A 76 -9.27 -1.89 1.86
N ILE A 77 -9.99 -2.28 0.81
CA ILE A 77 -10.57 -1.36 -0.18
C ILE A 77 -11.70 -0.52 0.40
N ASN A 78 -12.58 -1.11 1.21
CA ASN A 78 -13.80 -0.45 1.68
C ASN A 78 -13.63 0.35 2.98
N TYR A 79 -12.68 -0.05 3.83
CA TYR A 79 -12.53 0.49 5.20
C TYR A 79 -11.08 0.86 5.56
N GLY A 80 -10.11 0.66 4.66
CA GLY A 80 -8.71 0.86 4.99
C GLY A 80 -8.30 2.34 5.07
N ASP A 81 -7.68 2.74 6.18
CA ASP A 81 -6.85 3.94 6.30
C ASP A 81 -5.48 3.52 6.85
N ALA A 82 -4.39 4.12 6.34
CA ALA A 82 -3.03 3.80 6.78
C ALA A 82 -2.57 4.66 7.97
N TYR A 83 -3.40 5.59 8.45
CA TYR A 83 -3.07 6.52 9.52
C TYR A 83 -4.09 6.42 10.67
N PRO A 84 -3.79 5.62 11.72
CA PRO A 84 -4.74 5.28 12.78
C PRO A 84 -5.35 6.47 13.54
N GLU A 85 -4.68 7.63 13.56
CA GLU A 85 -5.20 8.83 14.20
C GLU A 85 -6.36 9.50 13.43
N ARG A 86 -6.62 9.07 12.19
CA ARG A 86 -7.76 9.55 11.38
C ARG A 86 -9.00 8.66 11.51
N THR A 87 -8.90 7.53 12.20
CA THR A 87 -9.96 6.54 12.33
C THR A 87 -10.55 6.53 13.75
N SER A 88 -11.71 5.88 13.88
CA SER A 88 -12.46 5.85 15.13
C SER A 88 -12.50 4.45 15.75
N PRO A 89 -12.24 4.29 17.06
CA PRO A 89 -12.50 3.03 17.76
C PRO A 89 -14.00 2.78 18.00
N ASP A 90 -14.86 3.78 17.79
CA ASP A 90 -16.31 3.67 17.96
C ASP A 90 -17.03 3.26 16.66
N GLU A 91 -16.35 3.34 15.51
CA GLU A 91 -16.90 2.90 14.23
C GLU A 91 -16.50 1.44 13.95
N GLU A 92 -17.50 0.56 13.83
CA GLU A 92 -17.30 -0.88 13.67
C GLU A 92 -17.92 -1.40 12.38
N PHE A 93 -17.31 -2.44 11.80
CA PHE A 93 -17.87 -3.21 10.69
C PHE A 93 -17.80 -4.72 10.95
N PRO A 94 -18.72 -5.51 10.34
CA PRO A 94 -18.70 -6.96 10.47
C PRO A 94 -17.59 -7.58 9.62
N VAL A 95 -16.89 -8.55 10.19
CA VAL A 95 -15.85 -9.35 9.53
C VAL A 95 -16.21 -10.83 9.62
N ASP A 96 -16.24 -11.51 8.47
CA ASP A 96 -16.41 -12.96 8.42
C ASP A 96 -15.13 -13.66 8.84
N VAL A 97 -15.11 -14.19 10.06
CA VAL A 97 -13.95 -14.91 10.61
C VAL A 97 -14.05 -16.39 10.28
N ILE A 98 -12.96 -16.97 9.79
CA ILE A 98 -12.90 -18.39 9.42
C ILE A 98 -13.21 -19.26 10.64
N GLY A 99 -14.18 -20.16 10.49
CA GLY A 99 -14.60 -21.08 11.55
C GLY A 99 -15.64 -20.51 12.51
N GLN A 100 -16.06 -19.24 12.34
CA GLN A 100 -17.19 -18.67 13.07
C GLN A 100 -18.45 -18.69 12.19
N SER A 101 -19.60 -18.91 12.82
CA SER A 101 -20.89 -18.94 12.13
C SER A 101 -21.49 -17.55 11.92
N GLU A 102 -21.09 -16.59 12.76
CA GLU A 102 -21.57 -15.20 12.72
C GLU A 102 -20.37 -14.25 12.55
N PRO A 103 -20.55 -13.10 11.87
CA PRO A 103 -19.49 -12.11 11.75
C PRO A 103 -19.07 -11.52 13.11
N VAL A 104 -17.78 -11.21 13.24
CA VAL A 104 -17.22 -10.50 14.39
C VAL A 104 -17.11 -9.03 14.07
N LYS A 105 -17.43 -8.16 15.03
CA LYS A 105 -17.23 -6.72 14.87
C LYS A 105 -15.75 -6.37 15.05
N VAL A 106 -15.24 -5.57 14.13
CA VAL A 106 -13.90 -4.98 14.18
C VAL A 106 -14.03 -3.48 14.05
N ASP A 107 -13.35 -2.73 14.92
CA ASP A 107 -13.30 -1.28 14.82
C ASP A 107 -12.34 -0.79 13.73
N GLU A 108 -12.64 0.38 13.18
CA GLU A 108 -11.88 1.01 12.10
C GLU A 108 -10.43 1.26 12.48
N ARG A 109 -10.20 1.65 13.74
CA ARG A 109 -8.85 1.92 14.24
C ARG A 109 -7.99 0.67 14.25
N TYR A 110 -8.53 -0.46 14.69
CA TYR A 110 -7.77 -1.71 14.70
C TYR A 110 -7.38 -2.18 13.30
N LEU A 111 -8.26 -2.05 12.29
CA LEU A 111 -7.89 -2.32 10.90
C LEU A 111 -6.79 -1.37 10.42
N SER A 112 -6.91 -0.09 10.75
CA SER A 112 -5.91 0.92 10.39
C SER A 112 -4.54 0.64 10.99
N GLU A 113 -4.46 0.16 12.23
CA GLU A 113 -3.21 -0.23 12.89
C GLU A 113 -2.49 -1.36 12.14
N ILE A 114 -3.24 -2.36 11.65
CA ILE A 114 -2.68 -3.46 10.84
C ILE A 114 -2.09 -2.92 9.53
N ILE A 115 -2.83 -2.05 8.84
CA ILE A 115 -2.39 -1.45 7.58
C ILE A 115 -1.16 -0.58 7.81
N SER A 116 -1.22 0.30 8.81
CA SER A 116 -0.15 1.24 9.15
C SER A 116 1.16 0.52 9.46
N ALA A 117 1.12 -0.57 10.25
CA ALA A 117 2.29 -1.37 10.55
C ALA A 117 2.98 -1.93 9.29
N ARG A 118 2.21 -2.41 8.30
CA ARG A 118 2.79 -2.86 7.02
C ARG A 118 3.36 -1.69 6.21
N MET A 119 2.68 -0.55 6.19
CA MET A 119 3.16 0.64 5.48
C MET A 119 4.48 1.16 6.08
N GLU A 120 4.57 1.22 7.41
CA GLU A 120 5.81 1.56 8.11
C GLU A 120 6.94 0.60 7.76
N GLN A 121 6.66 -0.71 7.67
CA GLN A 121 7.66 -1.69 7.26
C GLN A 121 8.17 -1.43 5.84
N ILE A 122 7.27 -1.19 4.87
CA ILE A 122 7.64 -0.92 3.47
C ILE A 122 8.51 0.34 3.36
N PHE A 123 8.21 1.40 4.12
CA PHE A 123 8.96 2.65 4.05
C PHE A 123 10.26 2.67 4.87
N ASN A 124 10.35 1.88 5.95
CA ASN A 124 11.49 1.93 6.88
C ASN A 124 12.43 0.72 6.79
N LYS A 125 12.18 -0.22 5.87
CA LYS A 125 13.11 -1.31 5.61
C LYS A 125 14.44 -0.76 5.09
N ALA A 126 15.49 -0.92 5.89
CA ALA A 126 16.88 -0.64 5.55
C ALA A 126 17.59 -1.88 5.00
#